data_AF-A0A914LC51-F1
#
_entry.id   AF-A0A914LC51-F1
#
_cell.length_a   1.000
_cell.length_b   1.000
_cell.length_c   1.000
_cell.angle_alpha   90.00
_cell.angle_beta   90.00
_cell.angle_gamma   90.00
#
_symmetry.space_group_name_H-M   'P 1'
#
loop_
_entity.id
_entity.type
_entity.pdbx_description
1 polymer ?
#
loop_
_entity_poly.entity_id
_entity_poly.type
_entity_poly.pdbx_seq_one_letter_code
_entity_poly.pdbx_strand_id
1 'polypeptide(L)'
;MFRFVRSGSNIITLKRVAKFFSQEGSSGIYQTILPALSKFEKAGLEYFYVCSDNNILGRVPDLHMVGCAICKTADCVVKVIEKKMSSEEIGNLKVLDSSKISKQVAEKSHPNNPLRFIFREGSVGNCFFTLDFLKEACLQYDSLPYHEIQKSIPFWNPNTRKIIHPIGKNGIKKERFIYDALVHAN
;
A
#
# COMPACT_ATOMS: atom_id res chain seq x y z
N MET A 1 -19.27 3.80 11.39
CA MET A 1 -19.25 4.13 12.83
C MET A 1 -17.80 4.33 13.22
N PHE A 2 -17.36 5.57 13.49
CA PHE A 2 -15.93 5.88 13.64
C PHE A 2 -15.48 5.75 15.11
N ARG A 3 -14.37 5.04 15.34
CA ARG A 3 -13.69 4.95 16.64
C ARG A 3 -12.39 5.74 16.57
N PHE A 4 -12.30 6.83 17.32
CA PHE A 4 -11.10 7.64 17.44
C PHE A 4 -10.29 7.18 18.67
N VAL A 5 -9.04 6.75 18.47
CA VAL A 5 -8.13 6.40 19.58
C VAL A 5 -7.35 7.65 20.00
N ARG A 6 -7.40 7.92 21.31
CA ARG A 6 -6.88 9.11 22.00
C ARG A 6 -5.42 8.89 22.39
N SER A 7 -4.52 9.77 21.94
CA SER A 7 -3.28 10.10 22.67
C SER A 7 -2.77 11.47 22.19
N GLY A 8 -2.48 12.37 23.13
CA GLY A 8 -1.84 13.66 22.86
C GLY A 8 -2.79 14.77 22.39
N SER A 9 -2.94 15.79 23.23
CA SER A 9 -3.84 16.94 23.10
C SER A 9 -3.41 17.92 21.99
N ASN A 10 -3.83 17.68 20.74
CA ASN A 10 -4.21 18.71 19.76
C ASN A 10 -4.79 18.06 18.49
N ILE A 11 -6.11 18.05 18.35
CA ILE A 11 -6.78 17.69 17.09
C ILE A 11 -6.68 18.90 16.16
N ILE A 12 -5.97 18.75 15.04
CA ILE A 12 -6.02 19.74 13.95
C ILE A 12 -7.44 19.71 13.39
N THR A 13 -8.27 20.65 13.84
CA THR A 13 -9.67 20.73 13.45
C THR A 13 -9.78 21.52 12.15
N LEU A 14 -9.94 20.82 11.03
CA LEU A 14 -10.19 21.41 9.71
C LEU A 14 -11.67 21.81 9.59
N LYS A 15 -12.08 22.88 10.29
CA LYS A 15 -13.51 23.20 10.48
C LYS A 15 -14.26 23.73 9.24
N ARG A 16 -13.64 23.91 8.06
CA ARG A 16 -14.33 24.49 6.87
C ARG A 16 -13.90 24.03 5.46
N VAL A 17 -13.21 22.90 5.31
CA VAL A 17 -12.98 22.32 3.97
C VAL A 17 -13.18 20.80 4.06
N ALA A 18 -14.28 20.31 3.47
CA ALA A 18 -14.47 18.89 3.25
C ALA A 18 -13.47 18.44 2.17
N LYS A 19 -12.28 18.02 2.60
CA LYS A 19 -11.34 17.32 1.73
C LYS A 19 -11.37 15.85 2.14
N PHE A 20 -12.13 15.06 1.37
CA PHE A 20 -12.13 13.61 1.51
C PHE A 20 -10.79 13.10 1.00
N PHE A 21 -9.94 12.65 1.90
CA PHE A 21 -8.79 11.80 1.56
C PHE A 21 -9.20 10.35 1.81
N SER A 22 -8.79 9.42 0.93
CA SER A 22 -8.79 7.99 1.26
C SER A 22 -8.14 7.82 2.64
N GLN A 23 -8.93 7.37 3.62
CA GLN A 23 -8.55 7.34 5.03
C GLN A 23 -7.62 6.16 5.37
N GLU A 24 -7.46 5.19 4.45
CA GLU A 24 -7.02 3.83 4.79
C GLU A 24 -5.83 3.33 3.93
N GLY A 25 -5.11 4.23 3.25
CA GLY A 25 -3.98 3.85 2.39
C GLY A 25 -4.40 3.01 1.18
N SER A 26 -3.49 2.18 0.64
CA SER A 26 -3.76 1.36 -0.55
C SER A 26 -4.59 0.10 -0.24
N SER A 27 -4.57 -0.37 1.01
CA SER A 27 -5.37 -1.53 1.43
C SER A 27 -6.86 -1.24 1.58
N GLY A 28 -7.29 0.04 1.56
CA GLY A 28 -8.70 0.41 1.64
C GLY A 28 -9.59 -0.26 0.58
N ILE A 29 -8.98 -0.81 -0.48
CA ILE A 29 -9.65 -1.69 -1.44
C ILE A 29 -10.37 -2.86 -0.75
N TYR A 30 -9.77 -3.50 0.25
CA TYR A 30 -10.33 -4.69 0.92
C TYR A 30 -11.67 -4.37 1.61
N GLN A 31 -11.72 -3.30 2.41
CA GLN A 31 -12.98 -2.83 3.00
C GLN A 31 -14.00 -2.41 1.94
N THR A 32 -13.53 -1.80 0.85
CA THR A 32 -14.39 -1.29 -0.21
C THR A 32 -15.07 -2.42 -0.99
N ILE A 33 -14.34 -3.51 -1.26
CA ILE A 33 -14.85 -4.64 -2.06
C ILE A 33 -15.55 -5.72 -1.24
N LEU A 34 -15.35 -5.77 0.09
CA LEU A 34 -16.04 -6.70 0.99
C LEU A 34 -17.54 -6.88 0.69
N PRO A 35 -18.37 -5.81 0.57
CA PRO A 35 -19.79 -5.97 0.25
C PRO A 35 -20.07 -6.50 -1.17
N ALA A 36 -19.09 -6.43 -2.08
CA ALA A 36 -19.19 -6.88 -3.47
C ALA A 36 -18.72 -8.33 -3.69
N LEU A 37 -18.00 -8.94 -2.73
CA LEU A 37 -17.46 -10.30 -2.89
C LEU A 37 -18.51 -11.34 -3.29
N SER A 38 -19.70 -11.29 -2.66
CA SER A 38 -20.80 -12.21 -3.00
C SER A 38 -21.33 -12.04 -4.43
N LYS A 39 -21.23 -10.83 -5.00
CA LYS A 39 -21.61 -10.57 -6.39
C LYS A 39 -20.55 -11.12 -7.35
N PHE A 40 -19.28 -10.97 -7.00
CA PHE A 40 -18.17 -11.51 -7.79
C PHE A 40 -18.24 -13.04 -7.86
N GLU A 41 -18.50 -13.68 -6.73
CA GLU A 41 -18.70 -15.13 -6.65
C GLU A 41 -19.87 -15.61 -7.51
N LYS A 42 -21.04 -14.97 -7.39
CA LYS A 42 -22.22 -15.28 -8.23
C LYS A 42 -21.99 -15.06 -9.72
N ALA A 43 -21.12 -14.11 -10.06
CA ALA A 43 -20.74 -13.81 -11.43
C ALA A 43 -19.64 -14.74 -11.98
N GLY A 44 -19.12 -15.67 -11.16
CA GLY A 44 -18.02 -16.57 -11.55
C GLY A 44 -16.69 -15.84 -11.76
N LEU A 45 -16.47 -14.71 -11.08
CA LEU A 45 -15.19 -13.99 -11.15
C LEU A 45 -14.17 -14.64 -10.23
N GLU A 46 -13.14 -15.25 -10.82
CA GLU A 46 -12.11 -15.98 -10.08
C GLU A 46 -10.85 -15.15 -9.81
N TYR A 47 -10.53 -14.21 -10.70
CA TYR A 47 -9.24 -13.52 -10.74
C TYR A 47 -9.37 -12.01 -10.80
N PHE A 48 -8.53 -11.33 -10.02
CA PHE A 48 -8.57 -9.88 -9.85
C PHE A 48 -7.18 -9.29 -10.11
N TYR A 49 -7.13 -8.32 -11.00
CA TYR A 49 -5.93 -7.55 -11.29
C TYR A 49 -6.07 -6.15 -10.68
N VAL A 50 -5.16 -5.79 -9.79
CA VAL A 50 -5.10 -4.47 -9.15
C VAL A 50 -3.85 -3.77 -9.67
N CYS A 51 -3.99 -2.53 -10.11
CA CYS A 51 -2.86 -1.73 -10.59
C CYS A 51 -2.93 -0.29 -10.08
N SER A 52 -1.76 0.33 -10.01
CA SER A 52 -1.63 1.76 -9.77
C SER A 52 -1.98 2.55 -11.05
N ASP A 53 -2.65 3.69 -10.89
CA ASP A 53 -3.02 4.61 -11.97
C ASP A 53 -1.84 5.47 -12.46
N ASN A 54 -0.75 5.52 -11.68
CA ASN A 54 0.41 6.36 -11.95
C ASN A 54 1.50 5.71 -12.83
N ASN A 55 1.26 4.51 -13.37
CA ASN A 55 2.22 3.82 -14.22
C ASN A 55 1.77 3.82 -15.70
N ILE A 56 2.26 4.79 -16.48
CA ILE A 56 1.93 4.93 -17.91
C ILE A 56 2.36 3.73 -18.77
N LEU A 57 3.32 2.93 -18.29
CA LEU A 57 3.78 1.71 -18.97
C LEU A 57 3.06 0.45 -18.44
N GLY A 58 2.09 0.63 -17.54
CA GLY A 58 1.29 -0.45 -16.98
C GLY A 58 0.51 -1.19 -18.07
N ARG A 59 0.67 -2.51 -18.12
CA ARG A 59 -0.16 -3.37 -18.97
C ARG A 59 -1.40 -3.75 -18.17
N VAL A 60 -2.58 -3.30 -18.58
CA VAL A 60 -3.82 -3.50 -17.82
C VAL A 60 -4.87 -4.22 -18.67
N PRO A 61 -5.27 -5.46 -18.32
CA PRO A 61 -4.58 -6.35 -17.39
C PRO A 61 -3.26 -6.89 -17.97
N ASP A 62 -2.30 -7.24 -17.11
CA ASP A 62 -1.09 -7.94 -17.53
C ASP A 62 -1.36 -9.44 -17.65
N LEU A 63 -1.70 -9.89 -18.86
CA LEU A 63 -2.07 -11.29 -19.10
C LEU A 63 -0.92 -12.28 -18.88
N HIS A 64 0.34 -11.86 -18.97
CA HIS A 64 1.47 -12.73 -18.64
C HIS A 64 1.55 -12.99 -17.13
N MET A 65 1.29 -11.97 -16.33
CA MET A 65 1.22 -12.10 -14.88
C MET A 65 0.07 -13.01 -14.46
N VAL A 66 -1.12 -12.81 -15.06
CA VAL A 66 -2.30 -13.66 -14.82
C VAL A 66 -2.01 -15.11 -15.20
N GLY A 67 -1.48 -15.35 -16.41
CA GLY A 67 -1.13 -16.70 -16.86
C GLY A 67 -0.09 -17.36 -15.96
N CYS A 68 0.93 -16.62 -15.51
CA CYS A 68 1.92 -17.12 -14.56
C CYS A 68 1.29 -17.51 -13.22
N ALA A 69 0.37 -16.70 -12.70
CA ALA A 69 -0.35 -16.99 -11.46
C ALA A 69 -1.16 -18.30 -11.59
N ILE A 70 -1.91 -18.44 -12.69
CA ILE A 70 -2.71 -19.65 -12.98
C ILE A 70 -1.81 -20.89 -13.10
N CYS A 71 -0.75 -20.82 -13.92
CA CYS A 71 0.17 -21.93 -14.13
C CYS A 71 0.89 -22.37 -12.84
N LYS A 72 1.10 -21.45 -11.90
CA LYS A 72 1.74 -21.73 -10.60
C LYS A 72 0.73 -21.98 -9.48
N THR A 73 -0.56 -22.03 -9.78
CA THR A 73 -1.65 -22.13 -8.80
C THR A 73 -1.48 -21.13 -7.65
N ALA A 74 -1.02 -19.91 -7.97
CA ALA A 74 -0.75 -18.87 -6.99
C ALA A 74 -2.04 -18.12 -6.65
N ASP A 75 -2.26 -17.89 -5.36
CA ASP A 75 -3.41 -17.14 -4.85
C ASP A 75 -3.20 -15.63 -4.92
N CYS A 76 -1.95 -15.17 -4.85
CA CYS A 76 -1.55 -13.80 -5.07
C CYS A 76 -0.22 -13.71 -5.82
N VAL A 77 -0.06 -12.64 -6.60
CA VAL A 77 1.22 -12.30 -7.24
C VAL A 77 1.42 -10.80 -7.14
N VAL A 78 2.64 -10.37 -6.84
CA VAL A 78 3.04 -8.95 -6.93
C VAL A 78 4.09 -8.80 -8.01
N LYS A 79 3.86 -7.86 -8.92
CA LYS A 79 4.83 -7.51 -9.95
C LYS A 79 5.89 -6.59 -9.35
N VAL A 80 7.15 -6.94 -9.56
CA VAL A 80 8.30 -6.17 -9.11
C VAL A 80 9.27 -5.89 -10.24
N ILE A 81 10.07 -4.85 -10.05
CA ILE A 81 11.27 -4.56 -10.84
C ILE A 81 12.51 -4.63 -9.94
N GLU A 82 13.66 -4.88 -10.57
CA GLU A 82 14.93 -4.91 -9.87
C GLU A 82 15.44 -3.48 -9.62
N LYS A 83 15.59 -3.12 -8.34
CA LYS A 83 16.24 -1.87 -7.93
C LYS A 83 17.71 -1.88 -8.31
N LYS A 84 18.18 -0.77 -8.89
CA LYS A 84 19.59 -0.58 -9.28
C LYS A 84 20.34 0.32 -8.33
N MET A 85 19.63 1.16 -7.58
CA MET A 85 20.20 2.03 -6.55
C MET A 85 19.44 1.88 -5.23
N SER A 86 20.18 1.92 -4.12
CA SER A 86 19.60 1.88 -2.76
C SER A 86 18.69 3.08 -2.47
N SER A 87 18.96 4.22 -3.14
CA SER A 87 18.22 5.47 -3.02
C SER A 87 16.89 5.51 -3.77
N GLU A 88 16.56 4.50 -4.59
CA GLU A 88 15.28 4.45 -5.29
C GLU A 88 14.11 4.37 -4.27
N GLU A 89 13.21 5.36 -4.34
CA GLU A 89 12.01 5.49 -3.49
C GLU A 89 10.88 4.54 -3.93
N ILE A 90 11.22 3.28 -4.17
CA ILE A 90 10.28 2.21 -4.52
C ILE A 90 10.16 1.28 -3.31
N GLY A 91 8.91 0.97 -2.93
CA GLY A 91 8.60 0.08 -1.80
C GLY A 91 9.14 -1.33 -2.05
N ASN A 92 9.76 -1.93 -1.04
CA ASN A 92 10.28 -3.29 -1.16
C ASN A 92 9.21 -4.28 -0.70
N LEU A 93 9.06 -5.41 -1.37
CA LEU A 93 8.06 -6.42 -0.96
C LEU A 93 8.26 -6.92 0.48
N LYS A 94 9.52 -7.15 0.88
CA LYS A 94 9.86 -7.60 2.24
C LYS A 94 9.84 -6.49 3.28
N VAL A 95 9.90 -5.22 2.84
CA VAL A 95 9.84 -4.06 3.70
C VAL A 95 9.04 -2.98 2.99
N LEU A 96 7.75 -2.97 3.30
CA LEU A 96 6.72 -2.23 2.58
C LEU A 96 6.88 -0.70 2.67
N ASP A 97 7.62 -0.23 3.67
CA ASP A 97 8.05 1.16 3.80
C ASP A 97 9.58 1.27 3.63
N SER A 98 10.02 1.71 2.46
CA SER A 98 11.44 1.93 2.15
C SER A 98 12.10 2.93 3.10
N SER A 99 11.35 3.86 3.71
CA SER A 99 11.88 4.82 4.68
C SER A 99 12.22 4.20 6.04
N LYS A 100 11.74 2.98 6.31
CA LYS A 100 12.05 2.23 7.53
C LYS A 100 13.29 1.34 7.40
N ILE A 101 13.85 1.20 6.20
CA ILE A 101 15.08 0.44 5.98
C ILE A 101 16.27 1.37 6.20
N SER A 102 17.19 0.98 7.08
CA SER A 102 18.45 1.71 7.21
C SER A 102 19.27 1.60 5.93
N LYS A 103 20.03 2.65 5.60
CA LYS A 103 20.91 2.66 4.42
C LYS A 103 21.80 1.41 4.35
N GLN A 104 22.37 1.01 5.48
CA GLN A 104 23.19 -0.21 5.59
C GLN A 104 22.45 -1.49 5.20
N VAL A 105 21.15 -1.60 5.51
CA VAL A 105 20.33 -2.77 5.15
C VAL A 105 19.94 -2.72 3.68
N ALA A 106 19.55 -1.55 3.17
CA ALA A 106 19.20 -1.36 1.76
C ALA A 106 20.37 -1.64 0.81
N GLU A 107 21.60 -1.35 1.26
CA GLU A 107 22.84 -1.53 0.48
C GLU A 107 23.45 -2.92 0.62
N LYS A 108 22.85 -3.84 1.39
CA LYS A 108 23.38 -5.20 1.51
C LYS A 108 23.38 -5.90 0.16
N SER A 109 24.56 -6.30 -0.30
CA SER A 109 24.74 -7.12 -1.48
C SER A 109 24.25 -8.57 -1.27
N HIS A 110 23.76 -9.17 -2.34
CA HIS A 110 23.30 -10.54 -2.36
C HIS A 110 24.49 -11.51 -2.20
N PRO A 111 24.42 -12.53 -1.31
CA PRO A 111 25.56 -13.41 -1.02
C PRO A 111 26.15 -14.09 -2.27
N ASN A 112 25.27 -14.50 -3.18
CA ASN A 112 25.67 -15.21 -4.41
C ASN A 112 25.91 -14.29 -5.62
N ASN A 113 25.64 -12.98 -5.48
CA ASN A 113 25.83 -12.02 -6.56
C ASN A 113 26.05 -10.61 -5.98
N PRO A 114 27.30 -10.21 -5.72
CA PRO A 114 27.62 -8.93 -5.10
C PRO A 114 27.12 -7.69 -5.86
N LEU A 115 26.83 -7.83 -7.15
CA LEU A 115 26.31 -6.76 -8.03
C LEU A 115 24.81 -6.50 -7.83
N ARG A 116 24.12 -7.30 -7.00
CA ARG A 116 22.68 -7.15 -6.73
C ARG A 116 22.46 -6.92 -5.25
N PHE A 117 21.43 -6.15 -4.91
CA PHE A 117 21.00 -6.00 -3.53
C PHE A 117 20.18 -7.22 -3.04
N ILE A 118 20.22 -7.49 -1.74
CA ILE A 118 19.31 -8.44 -1.09
C ILE A 118 17.86 -7.95 -1.22
N PHE A 119 17.63 -6.65 -0.96
CA PHE A 119 16.33 -5.99 -1.07
C PHE A 119 16.20 -5.27 -2.41
N ARG A 120 16.22 -6.06 -3.50
CA ARG A 120 16.13 -5.53 -4.87
C ARG A 120 14.73 -5.53 -5.46
N GLU A 121 13.76 -6.14 -4.80
CA GLU A 121 12.41 -6.36 -5.32
C GLU A 121 11.52 -5.14 -5.04
N GLY A 122 11.57 -4.16 -5.96
CA GLY A 122 10.77 -2.94 -5.89
C GLY A 122 9.39 -3.15 -6.50
N SER A 123 8.33 -2.90 -5.72
CA SER A 123 6.95 -3.02 -6.20
C SER A 123 6.61 -1.93 -7.22
N VAL A 124 5.94 -2.31 -8.31
CA VAL A 124 5.40 -1.37 -9.31
C VAL A 124 3.91 -1.11 -9.17
N GLY A 125 3.31 -1.48 -8.04
CA GLY A 125 1.89 -1.20 -7.77
C GLY A 125 0.92 -2.14 -8.47
N ASN A 126 1.40 -3.27 -9.04
CA ASN A 126 0.56 -4.22 -9.77
C ASN A 126 0.49 -5.56 -9.02
N CYS A 127 -0.73 -6.02 -8.77
CA CYS A 127 -1.04 -7.22 -8.03
C CYS A 127 -2.06 -8.08 -8.79
N PHE A 128 -1.98 -9.38 -8.56
CA PHE A 128 -3.00 -10.37 -8.91
C PHE A 128 -3.49 -11.01 -7.62
N PHE A 129 -4.79 -11.26 -7.52
CA PHE A 129 -5.41 -11.99 -6.42
C PHE A 129 -6.48 -12.94 -6.93
N THR A 130 -6.60 -14.11 -6.31
CA THR A 130 -7.80 -14.95 -6.45
C THR A 130 -8.95 -14.40 -5.61
N LEU A 131 -10.18 -14.80 -5.94
CA LEU A 131 -11.35 -14.47 -5.14
C LEU A 131 -11.19 -14.94 -3.68
N ASP A 132 -10.65 -16.13 -3.48
CA ASP A 132 -10.51 -16.71 -2.14
C ASP A 132 -9.47 -15.97 -1.30
N PHE A 133 -8.34 -15.56 -1.89
CA PHE A 133 -7.40 -14.66 -1.23
C PHE A 133 -8.07 -13.34 -0.84
N LEU A 134 -8.85 -12.73 -1.74
CA LEU A 134 -9.53 -11.48 -1.45
C LEU A 134 -10.55 -11.62 -0.31
N LYS A 135 -11.29 -12.75 -0.25
CA LYS A 135 -12.20 -13.04 0.87
C LYS A 135 -11.43 -13.03 2.18
N GLU A 136 -10.32 -13.76 2.27
CA GLU A 136 -9.50 -13.80 3.49
C GLU A 136 -8.93 -12.42 3.83
N ALA A 137 -8.33 -11.72 2.87
CA ALA A 137 -7.78 -10.38 3.07
C ALA A 137 -8.82 -9.36 3.54
N CYS A 138 -10.06 -9.46 3.05
CA CYS A 138 -11.15 -8.59 3.49
C CYS A 138 -11.62 -8.92 4.92
N LEU A 139 -11.70 -10.20 5.28
CA LEU A 139 -12.07 -10.64 6.63
C LEU A 139 -11.01 -10.27 7.67
N GLN A 140 -9.74 -10.37 7.31
CA GLN A 140 -8.60 -10.07 8.17
C GLN A 140 -8.17 -8.60 8.14
N TYR A 141 -8.89 -7.73 7.42
CA TYR A 141 -8.49 -6.34 7.19
C TYR A 141 -8.11 -5.59 8.48
N ASP A 142 -8.91 -5.76 9.53
CA ASP A 142 -8.70 -5.04 10.79
C ASP A 142 -7.43 -5.51 11.53
N SER A 143 -6.93 -6.71 11.24
CA SER A 143 -5.68 -7.24 11.77
C SER A 143 -4.43 -6.65 11.10
N LEU A 144 -4.58 -6.02 9.92
CA LEU A 144 -3.45 -5.45 9.19
C LEU A 144 -2.83 -4.26 9.96
N PRO A 145 -1.49 -4.16 10.00
CA PRO A 145 -0.79 -3.14 10.79
C PRO A 145 -0.95 -1.75 10.20
N TYR A 146 -1.11 -0.74 11.06
CA TYR A 146 -0.97 0.65 10.64
C TYR A 146 0.50 1.03 10.51
N HIS A 147 0.81 1.72 9.42
CA HIS A 147 2.08 2.39 9.18
C HIS A 147 1.93 3.88 9.45
N GLU A 148 2.82 4.43 10.27
CA GLU A 148 2.87 5.85 10.60
C GLU A 148 3.83 6.57 9.65
N ILE A 149 3.31 7.42 8.77
CA ILE A 149 4.08 8.20 7.82
C ILE A 149 4.06 9.67 8.22
N GLN A 150 5.25 10.23 8.47
CA GLN A 150 5.37 11.66 8.72
C GLN A 150 5.16 12.46 7.43
N LYS A 151 4.24 13.44 7.45
CA LYS A 151 3.90 14.29 6.31
C LYS A 151 3.97 15.77 6.69
N SER A 152 4.24 16.61 5.70
CA SER A 152 3.91 18.04 5.76
C SER A 152 2.42 18.17 5.43
N ILE A 153 1.61 18.47 6.44
CA ILE A 153 0.15 18.55 6.36
C ILE A 153 -0.22 20.03 6.49
N PRO A 154 -0.71 20.67 5.40
CA PRO A 154 -1.22 22.02 5.46
C PRO A 154 -2.35 22.14 6.49
N PHE A 155 -2.34 23.19 7.30
CA PHE A 155 -3.32 23.38 8.37
C PHE A 155 -3.84 24.81 8.41
N TRP A 156 -5.07 24.98 8.90
CA TRP A 156 -5.67 26.30 9.10
C TRP A 156 -5.11 26.95 10.35
N ASN A 157 -4.57 28.16 10.22
CA ASN A 157 -4.18 28.98 11.37
C ASN A 157 -5.31 29.95 11.72
N PRO A 158 -5.94 29.82 12.91
CA PRO A 158 -7.06 30.66 13.31
C PRO A 158 -6.68 32.13 13.54
N ASN A 159 -5.42 32.40 13.93
CA ASN A 159 -4.93 33.76 14.22
C ASN A 159 -4.70 34.54 12.93
N THR A 160 -4.07 33.91 11.94
CA THR A 160 -3.78 34.55 10.65
C THR A 160 -4.92 34.40 9.64
N ARG A 161 -5.90 33.54 9.94
CA ARG A 161 -7.01 33.16 9.05
C ARG A 161 -6.52 32.73 7.66
N LYS A 162 -5.43 31.95 7.61
CA LYS A 162 -4.82 31.43 6.38
C LYS A 162 -4.47 29.95 6.53
N ILE A 163 -4.40 29.27 5.40
CA ILE A 163 -3.80 27.92 5.33
C ILE A 163 -2.27 28.10 5.36
N ILE A 164 -1.62 27.40 6.28
CA ILE A 164 -0.16 27.37 6.39
C ILE A 164 0.34 26.08 5.77
N HIS A 165 1.31 26.20 4.87
CA HIS A 165 2.10 25.10 4.34
C HIS A 165 3.40 25.02 5.15
N PRO A 166 3.58 24.00 6.00
CA PRO A 166 4.73 23.94 6.88
C PRO A 166 6.00 23.56 6.12
N ILE A 167 7.10 24.19 6.51
CA ILE A 167 8.44 23.96 5.94
C ILE A 167 8.94 22.53 6.28
N GLY A 168 8.54 21.99 7.43
CA GLY A 168 8.88 20.65 7.88
C GLY A 168 7.67 19.72 8.03
N LYS A 169 7.96 18.45 8.33
CA LYS A 169 6.93 17.46 8.72
C LYS A 169 6.29 17.90 10.04
N ASN A 170 4.96 18.03 10.06
CA ASN A 170 4.19 18.53 11.20
C ASN A 170 3.04 17.61 11.60
N GLY A 171 2.88 16.46 10.95
CA GLY A 171 1.85 15.51 11.29
C GLY A 171 2.17 14.08 10.85
N ILE A 172 1.40 13.15 11.40
CA ILE A 172 1.51 11.71 11.12
C ILE A 172 0.23 11.28 10.39
N LYS A 173 0.40 10.61 9.26
CA LYS A 173 -0.67 9.91 8.56
C LYS A 173 -0.56 8.42 8.87
N LYS A 174 -1.65 7.81 9.35
CA LYS A 174 -1.74 6.36 9.54
C LYS A 174 -2.35 5.74 8.29
N GLU A 175 -1.66 4.76 7.71
CA GLU A 175 -2.11 4.06 6.50
C GLU A 175 -1.84 2.56 6.64
N ARG A 176 -2.63 1.74 5.96
CA ARG A 176 -2.34 0.31 5.76
C ARG A 176 -1.96 0.11 4.28
N PHE A 177 -1.15 -0.90 4.01
CA PHE A 177 -0.69 -1.18 2.65
C PHE A 177 -1.33 -2.43 2.10
N ILE A 178 -1.67 -2.40 0.80
CA ILE A 178 -2.29 -3.53 0.12
C ILE A 178 -1.50 -4.83 0.29
N TYR A 179 -0.17 -4.73 0.35
CA TYR A 179 0.74 -5.86 0.51
C TYR A 179 0.82 -6.43 1.93
N ASP A 180 0.31 -5.73 2.95
CA ASP A 180 0.29 -6.27 4.31
C ASP A 180 -0.54 -7.57 4.38
N ALA A 181 -1.53 -7.73 3.49
CA ALA A 181 -2.38 -8.91 3.42
C ALA A 181 -1.68 -10.15 2.82
N LEU A 182 -0.48 -10.01 2.25
CA LEU A 182 0.27 -11.14 1.67
C LEU A 182 0.64 -12.20 2.73
N VAL A 183 0.57 -11.85 4.02
CA VAL A 183 0.73 -12.83 5.12
C VAL A 183 -0.36 -13.90 5.15
N HIS A 184 -1.47 -13.68 4.43
CA HIS A 184 -2.58 -14.63 4.29
C HIS A 184 -2.52 -15.46 3.00
N ALA A 185 -1.45 -15.32 2.21
CA ALA A 185 -1.21 -16.14 1.04
C ALA A 185 -0.75 -17.56 1.42
N ASN A 186 -1.07 -18.54 0.60
CA ASN A 186 -0.73 -19.96 0.76
C ASN A 186 0.59 -20.35 0.08
#